data_AF-A0AAW0VJH3-F1
#
_entry.id   AF-A0AAW0VJH3-F1
#
_cell.length_a   1.000
_cell.length_b   1.000
_cell.length_c   1.000
_cell.angle_alpha   90.00
_cell.angle_beta   90.00
_cell.angle_gamma   90.00
#
_symmetry.space_group_name_H-M   'P 1'
#
loop_
_entity.id
_entity.type
_entity.pdbx_description
1 polymer ?
#
loop_
_entity_poly.entity_id
_entity_poly.type
_entity_poly.pdbx_seq_one_letter_code
_entity_poly.pdbx_strand_id
1 'polypeptide(L)'
;MGRKLTFRVPRHTSKPPRPLIVSDRAATLSLFFSIQKQTDAYTPELVNPAVYRVLQKFDRPPTSLLYIPRNLQPSPFEYYCTVNEGDSSFQTEPRLSVTKLLTGSWCELQLFYDVYAGSRKKQQTTRLTEGSEYHDKLEKEEHALADLTGAEAELAEVAAKHSEEDTLYLGRNLSSAIWCKANTEHVIKRGINLAHTRHAREVAVHAYVNLETGNLATEEDQFKDSVLVNGIADIVQFEPKNKETTGGNSDISADNLLQEFSGLSLSSQVWDLSRLIPEAEEELQRDYQKYNIQVRDVKTRGTKSLPKSKSQLNAARLQCMYYTRFLRNLMRNQDFAYASYQENARRRQVDPDSHIGEAHATVLLLQNFEALALDYVRLAKGEDIGYETHDSIMREMYSSEEEAIRLNYNLSRFISEEQFRSFLRVVYGDDLASDEVDISPLFNSWRYPLTARFFSARSAQIFYTLRQYESSTVCVDYHHAKSSTLISSLEYPYHVKEVNAALKDAAMFWSGKRQPRGTDSEFKCQNCDYRSRCPVLNRQSQQSIGALIYHDLLS
;
A
#
# COMPACT_ATOMS: atom_id res chain seq x y z
N MET A 1 -10.75 65.97 55.77
CA MET A 1 -11.38 66.14 54.44
C MET A 1 -11.88 64.79 53.94
N GLY A 2 -13.15 64.44 54.20
CA GLY A 2 -13.75 63.18 53.75
C GLY A 2 -14.63 63.41 52.51
N ARG A 3 -14.36 62.71 51.40
CA ARG A 3 -15.18 62.79 50.18
C ARG A 3 -16.51 62.07 50.42
N LYS A 4 -17.61 62.82 50.35
CA LYS A 4 -18.99 62.30 50.45
C LYS A 4 -19.42 61.84 49.05
N LEU A 5 -19.57 60.53 48.84
CA LEU A 5 -20.17 59.97 47.63
C LEU A 5 -21.70 59.96 47.80
N THR A 6 -22.41 60.63 46.90
CA THR A 6 -23.87 60.69 46.89
C THR A 6 -24.39 59.71 45.85
N PHE A 7 -25.05 58.64 46.28
CA PHE A 7 -25.72 57.70 45.36
C PHE A 7 -27.17 58.15 45.15
N ARG A 8 -27.60 58.26 43.89
CA ARG A 8 -29.03 58.35 43.55
C ARG A 8 -29.60 56.94 43.51
N VAL A 9 -30.47 56.61 44.46
CA VAL A 9 -31.30 55.39 44.39
C VAL A 9 -32.35 55.61 43.30
N PRO A 10 -32.43 54.76 42.25
CA PRO A 10 -33.52 54.82 41.29
C PRO A 10 -34.84 54.56 42.01
N ARG A 11 -35.84 55.42 41.80
CA ARG A 11 -37.19 55.16 42.30
C ARG A 11 -37.68 53.84 41.72
N HIS A 12 -37.89 52.85 42.58
CA HIS A 12 -38.58 51.61 42.23
C HIS A 12 -39.99 51.99 41.77
N THR A 13 -40.23 52.00 40.47
CA THR A 13 -41.57 51.82 39.95
C THR A 13 -41.88 50.34 40.14
N SER A 14 -42.78 50.02 41.08
CA SER A 14 -43.37 48.69 41.17
C SER A 14 -44.12 48.47 39.86
N LYS A 15 -43.46 47.83 38.87
CA LYS A 15 -44.19 47.26 37.74
C LYS A 15 -45.24 46.32 38.34
N PRO A 16 -46.51 46.42 37.96
CA PRO A 16 -47.51 45.46 38.41
C PRO A 16 -46.99 44.05 38.09
N PRO A 17 -47.23 43.05 38.95
CA PRO A 17 -46.84 41.68 38.65
C PRO A 17 -47.40 41.35 37.27
N ARG A 18 -46.52 41.01 36.33
CA ARG A 18 -46.96 40.47 35.04
C ARG A 18 -47.83 39.25 35.39
N PRO A 19 -49.03 39.12 34.81
CA PRO A 19 -49.81 37.92 35.03
C PRO A 19 -48.92 36.72 34.73
N LEU A 20 -48.86 35.76 35.65
CA LEU A 20 -48.30 34.45 35.34
C LEU A 20 -48.98 34.03 34.03
N ILE A 21 -48.17 33.80 33.00
CA ILE A 21 -48.65 33.18 31.78
C ILE A 21 -49.15 31.81 32.23
N VAL A 22 -50.46 31.75 32.48
CA VAL A 22 -51.13 30.49 32.72
C VAL A 22 -50.98 29.78 31.39
N SER A 23 -50.10 28.77 31.34
CA SER A 23 -50.04 27.86 30.21
C SER A 23 -51.45 27.34 30.04
N ASP A 24 -52.16 27.89 29.07
CA ASP A 24 -53.43 27.36 28.66
C ASP A 24 -53.11 26.00 28.07
N ARG A 25 -53.36 24.95 28.85
CA ARG A 25 -53.13 23.57 28.43
C ARG A 25 -53.90 23.27 27.14
N ALA A 26 -55.03 23.94 26.88
CA ALA A 26 -55.78 23.80 25.64
C ALA A 26 -55.04 24.45 24.45
N ALA A 27 -54.55 25.67 24.59
CA ALA A 27 -53.73 26.32 23.57
C ALA A 27 -52.40 25.58 23.31
N THR A 28 -51.81 25.00 24.35
CA THR A 28 -50.59 24.18 24.23
C THR A 28 -50.88 22.88 23.48
N LEU A 29 -52.05 22.25 23.68
CA LEU A 29 -52.48 21.06 22.96
C LEU A 29 -52.77 21.34 21.48
N SER A 30 -53.41 22.47 21.18
CA SER A 30 -53.63 22.93 19.80
C SER A 30 -52.32 23.24 19.09
N LEU A 31 -51.37 23.87 19.79
CA LEU A 31 -50.02 24.10 19.30
C LEU A 31 -49.31 22.76 19.06
N PHE A 32 -49.44 21.79 19.98
CA PHE A 32 -48.89 20.45 19.84
C PHE A 32 -49.46 19.73 18.61
N PHE A 33 -50.77 19.78 18.35
CA PHE A 33 -51.38 19.22 17.15
C PHE A 33 -51.01 19.97 15.87
N SER A 34 -50.78 21.29 15.94
CA SER A 34 -50.30 22.07 14.80
C SER A 34 -48.84 21.76 14.46
N ILE A 35 -48.00 21.55 15.47
CA ILE A 35 -46.62 21.04 15.33
C ILE A 35 -46.68 19.59 14.84
N GLN A 36 -47.59 18.76 15.36
CA GLN A 36 -47.74 17.36 14.94
C GLN A 36 -48.17 17.24 13.47
N LYS A 37 -49.10 18.09 13.02
CA LYS A 37 -49.47 18.22 11.59
C LYS A 37 -48.32 18.75 10.73
N GLN A 38 -47.39 19.51 11.29
CA GLN A 38 -46.14 19.88 10.60
C GLN A 38 -45.08 18.76 10.65
N THR A 39 -45.12 17.85 11.64
CA THR A 39 -44.25 16.67 11.70
C THR A 39 -44.70 15.51 10.82
N ASP A 40 -45.95 15.46 10.39
CA ASP A 40 -46.39 14.53 9.33
C ASP A 40 -45.73 14.85 7.97
N ALA A 41 -45.09 16.01 7.84
CA ALA A 41 -44.22 16.40 6.74
C ALA A 41 -42.71 16.21 7.05
N TYR A 42 -42.35 15.57 8.17
CA TYR A 42 -40.97 15.12 8.39
C TYR A 42 -40.74 13.87 7.55
N THR A 43 -40.37 14.05 6.29
CA THR A 43 -39.63 13.03 5.57
C THR A 43 -38.33 12.84 6.35
N PRO A 44 -38.07 11.67 6.96
CA PRO A 44 -36.79 11.41 7.59
C PRO A 44 -35.73 11.69 6.54
N GLU A 45 -34.82 12.60 6.85
CA GLU A 45 -33.65 12.83 6.01
C GLU A 45 -33.05 11.46 5.71
N LEU A 46 -32.99 11.09 4.42
CA LEU A 46 -32.51 9.78 4.00
C LEU A 46 -31.13 9.59 4.61
N VAL A 47 -31.05 8.74 5.64
CA VAL A 47 -29.82 8.53 6.38
C VAL A 47 -28.81 8.01 5.38
N ASN A 48 -27.66 8.70 5.26
CA ASN A 48 -26.58 8.28 4.38
C ASN A 48 -26.34 6.77 4.61
N PRO A 49 -26.32 5.93 3.57
CA PRO A 49 -26.21 4.48 3.75
C PRO A 49 -24.99 4.05 4.58
N ALA A 50 -23.90 4.84 4.59
CA ALA A 50 -22.74 4.63 5.45
C ALA A 50 -23.12 4.73 6.94
N VAL A 51 -23.81 5.82 7.29
CA VAL A 51 -24.26 6.09 8.66
C VAL A 51 -25.21 5.00 9.13
N TYR A 52 -26.17 4.61 8.27
CA TYR A 52 -27.12 3.56 8.59
C TYR A 52 -26.43 2.24 8.93
N ARG A 53 -25.43 1.82 8.13
CA ARG A 53 -24.68 0.59 8.37
C ARG A 53 -23.88 0.61 9.66
N VAL A 54 -23.23 1.73 9.98
CA VAL A 54 -22.51 1.86 11.25
C VAL A 54 -23.49 1.76 12.43
N LEU A 55 -24.64 2.44 12.35
CA LEU A 55 -25.66 2.36 13.40
C LEU A 55 -26.22 0.94 13.54
N GLN A 56 -26.51 0.27 12.41
CA GLN A 56 -26.96 -1.12 12.38
C GLN A 56 -25.92 -2.07 12.98
N LYS A 57 -24.64 -1.93 12.62
CA LYS A 57 -23.55 -2.76 13.13
C LYS A 57 -23.43 -2.70 14.66
N PHE A 58 -23.82 -1.59 15.24
CA PHE A 58 -23.72 -1.33 16.67
C PHE A 58 -25.09 -1.27 17.38
N ASP A 59 -26.14 -1.83 16.77
CA ASP A 59 -27.50 -1.95 17.29
C ASP A 59 -28.10 -0.63 17.79
N ARG A 60 -27.96 0.44 17.00
CA ARG A 60 -28.49 1.78 17.31
C ARG A 60 -29.63 2.17 16.37
N PRO A 61 -30.62 2.94 16.87
CA PRO A 61 -31.69 3.44 16.02
C PRO A 61 -31.14 4.46 15.01
N PRO A 62 -31.70 4.55 13.79
CA PRO A 62 -31.25 5.46 12.72
C PRO A 62 -31.19 6.95 13.09
N THR A 63 -31.90 7.35 14.15
CA THR A 63 -31.94 8.71 14.68
C THR A 63 -30.80 9.03 15.64
N SER A 64 -29.99 8.04 16.04
CA SER A 64 -28.88 8.24 16.98
C SER A 64 -27.71 8.99 16.37
N LEU A 65 -26.94 9.64 17.23
CA LEU A 65 -25.58 10.01 16.88
C LEU A 65 -24.72 8.75 16.71
N LEU A 66 -23.73 8.84 15.84
CA LEU A 66 -22.68 7.85 15.79
C LEU A 66 -21.93 7.87 17.12
N TYR A 67 -21.58 6.68 17.59
CA TYR A 67 -20.88 6.51 18.85
C TYR A 67 -19.69 5.59 18.64
N ILE A 68 -18.79 5.60 19.61
CA ILE A 68 -17.65 4.70 19.61
C ILE A 68 -17.84 3.78 20.82
N PRO A 69 -17.97 2.45 20.62
CA PRO A 69 -18.17 1.54 21.73
C PRO A 69 -16.92 1.48 22.61
N ARG A 70 -17.13 1.26 23.91
CA ARG A 70 -16.01 1.07 24.85
C ARG A 70 -15.23 -0.21 24.56
N ASN A 71 -15.92 -1.26 24.12
CA ASN A 71 -15.32 -2.51 23.68
C ASN A 71 -15.37 -2.58 22.15
N LEU A 72 -14.21 -2.52 21.50
CA LEU A 72 -14.09 -2.56 20.04
C LEU A 72 -13.92 -4.02 19.58
N GLN A 73 -14.97 -4.82 19.74
CA GLN A 73 -15.00 -6.22 19.32
C GLN A 73 -16.13 -6.47 18.31
N PRO A 74 -15.85 -7.05 17.12
CA PRO A 74 -14.50 -7.33 16.59
C PRO A 74 -13.69 -6.04 16.44
N SER A 75 -12.36 -6.16 16.56
CA SER A 75 -11.43 -5.05 16.36
C SER A 75 -11.56 -4.45 14.96
N PRO A 76 -11.09 -3.20 14.73
CA PRO A 76 -11.10 -2.61 13.40
C PRO A 76 -10.40 -3.47 12.35
N PHE A 77 -9.30 -4.14 12.69
CA PHE A 77 -8.61 -5.05 11.78
C PHE A 77 -9.45 -6.29 11.45
N GLU A 78 -9.98 -6.98 12.48
CA GLU A 78 -10.82 -8.17 12.27
C GLU A 78 -12.07 -7.83 11.45
N TYR A 79 -12.72 -6.70 11.73
CA TYR A 79 -13.88 -6.27 10.95
C TYR A 79 -13.50 -5.87 9.53
N TYR A 80 -12.36 -5.19 9.34
CA TYR A 80 -11.86 -4.82 8.02
C TYR A 80 -11.53 -6.04 7.15
N CYS A 81 -11.04 -7.13 7.75
CA CYS A 81 -10.75 -8.36 7.04
C CYS A 81 -11.96 -9.29 6.91
N THR A 82 -12.98 -9.19 7.77
CA THR A 82 -14.20 -10.03 7.63
C THR A 82 -15.29 -9.37 6.79
N VAL A 83 -15.34 -8.04 6.77
CA VAL A 83 -16.38 -7.26 6.08
C VAL A 83 -15.72 -6.13 5.29
N ASN A 84 -15.40 -6.43 4.03
CA ASN A 84 -14.86 -5.46 3.08
C ASN A 84 -15.55 -5.60 1.72
N GLU A 85 -16.50 -4.72 1.45
CA GLU A 85 -17.22 -4.66 0.18
C GLU A 85 -16.44 -3.91 -0.90
N GLY A 86 -15.43 -3.13 -0.51
CA GLY A 86 -14.58 -2.41 -1.45
C GLY A 86 -13.62 -3.34 -2.20
N ASP A 87 -13.14 -4.36 -1.51
CA ASP A 87 -12.20 -5.35 -2.02
C ASP A 87 -12.31 -6.64 -1.18
N SER A 88 -12.85 -7.69 -1.79
CA SER A 88 -13.04 -9.00 -1.14
C SER A 88 -11.73 -9.74 -0.91
N SER A 89 -10.62 -9.34 -1.55
CA SER A 89 -9.32 -9.99 -1.34
C SER A 89 -8.81 -9.83 0.09
N PHE A 90 -9.26 -8.82 0.85
CA PHE A 90 -8.92 -8.70 2.27
C PHE A 90 -9.56 -9.76 3.16
N GLN A 91 -10.59 -10.45 2.66
CA GLN A 91 -11.25 -11.57 3.34
C GLN A 91 -10.51 -12.88 3.12
N THR A 92 -10.00 -13.10 1.90
CA THR A 92 -9.20 -14.27 1.57
C THR A 92 -7.74 -14.14 2.00
N GLU A 93 -7.23 -12.91 2.05
CA GLU A 93 -5.83 -12.58 2.37
C GLU A 93 -5.77 -11.42 3.40
N PRO A 94 -6.01 -11.72 4.69
CA PRO A 94 -6.02 -10.70 5.75
C PRO A 94 -4.70 -9.93 5.84
N ARG A 95 -4.75 -8.62 5.52
CA ARG A 95 -3.58 -7.74 5.46
C ARG A 95 -3.97 -6.27 5.58
N LEU A 96 -2.98 -5.42 5.82
CA LEU A 96 -3.10 -3.96 5.69
C LEU A 96 -2.19 -3.46 4.56
N SER A 97 -2.42 -2.23 4.12
CA SER A 97 -1.45 -1.49 3.31
C SER A 97 -0.76 -0.42 4.16
N VAL A 98 0.41 0.06 3.74
CA VAL A 98 1.10 1.18 4.41
C VAL A 98 0.18 2.40 4.53
N THR A 99 -0.64 2.69 3.51
CA THR A 99 -1.64 3.77 3.55
C THR A 99 -2.65 3.58 4.70
N LYS A 100 -3.00 2.34 5.06
CA LYS A 100 -3.89 2.04 6.20
C LYS A 100 -3.21 2.24 7.55
N LEU A 101 -1.88 2.28 7.63
CA LEU A 101 -1.15 2.67 8.84
C LEU A 101 -1.15 4.20 9.07
N LEU A 102 -1.50 5.00 8.06
CA LEU A 102 -1.58 6.46 8.15
C LEU A 102 -2.92 6.92 8.76
N THR A 103 -3.29 6.37 9.93
CA THR A 103 -4.60 6.59 10.57
C THR A 103 -4.88 8.07 10.81
N GLY A 104 -3.86 8.85 11.19
CA GLY A 104 -3.93 10.28 11.46
C GLY A 104 -3.89 11.21 10.23
N SER A 105 -3.86 10.68 9.01
CA SER A 105 -3.71 11.48 7.78
C SER A 105 -4.85 12.48 7.55
N TRP A 106 -6.09 12.03 7.77
CA TRP A 106 -7.30 12.83 7.58
C TRP A 106 -8.13 12.94 8.87
N CYS A 107 -8.89 11.90 9.21
CA CYS A 107 -9.72 11.81 10.42
C CYS A 107 -9.84 10.34 10.83
N GLU A 108 -9.36 9.95 12.01
CA GLU A 108 -9.42 8.54 12.44
C GLU A 108 -10.86 8.09 12.68
N LEU A 109 -11.75 8.98 13.13
CA LEU A 109 -13.18 8.65 13.25
C LEU A 109 -13.81 8.30 11.90
N GLN A 110 -13.44 9.03 10.84
CA GLN A 110 -13.94 8.69 9.51
C GLN A 110 -13.42 7.32 9.07
N LEU A 111 -12.14 7.03 9.27
CA LEU A 111 -11.56 5.71 8.97
C LEU A 111 -12.26 4.60 9.77
N PHE A 112 -12.48 4.82 11.07
CA PHE A 112 -13.19 3.90 11.94
C PHE A 112 -14.60 3.62 11.44
N TYR A 113 -15.38 4.67 11.13
CA TYR A 113 -16.74 4.49 10.61
C TYR A 113 -16.74 3.86 9.21
N ASP A 114 -15.77 4.18 8.34
CA ASP A 114 -15.61 3.51 7.05
C ASP A 114 -15.39 2.01 7.21
N VAL A 115 -14.54 1.60 8.17
CA VAL A 115 -14.33 0.19 8.50
C VAL A 115 -15.64 -0.47 8.91
N TYR A 116 -16.35 0.08 9.91
CA TYR A 116 -17.60 -0.52 10.41
C TYR A 116 -18.81 -0.35 9.49
N ALA A 117 -18.73 0.51 8.46
CA ALA A 117 -19.68 0.57 7.36
C ALA A 117 -19.43 -0.52 6.29
N GLY A 118 -18.36 -1.32 6.43
CA GLY A 118 -17.98 -2.39 5.50
C GLY A 118 -16.96 -1.99 4.44
N SER A 119 -16.18 -0.92 4.66
CA SER A 119 -15.08 -0.47 3.79
C SER A 119 -15.43 -0.39 2.31
N ARG A 120 -16.57 0.24 1.99
CA ARG A 120 -17.13 0.30 0.63
C ARG A 120 -16.19 0.93 -0.38
N LYS A 121 -16.29 0.48 -1.64
CA LYS A 121 -15.58 1.08 -2.77
C LYS A 121 -16.01 2.55 -2.92
N LYS A 122 -15.10 3.48 -2.61
CA LYS A 122 -15.31 4.90 -2.89
C LYS A 122 -15.03 5.16 -4.36
N GLN A 123 -15.85 5.99 -5.00
CA GLN A 123 -15.55 6.46 -6.36
C GLN A 123 -14.22 7.19 -6.34
N GLN A 124 -13.30 6.82 -7.24
CA GLN A 124 -12.07 7.57 -7.43
C GLN A 124 -12.44 8.98 -7.89
N THR A 125 -11.94 9.98 -7.18
CA THR A 125 -12.10 11.37 -7.61
C THR A 125 -11.24 11.60 -8.84
N THR A 126 -11.64 12.51 -9.74
CA THR A 126 -10.83 12.90 -10.92
C THR A 126 -9.37 13.18 -10.58
N ARG A 127 -9.09 13.81 -9.43
CA ARG A 127 -7.72 14.10 -8.98
C ARG A 127 -6.90 12.86 -8.62
N LEU A 128 -7.55 11.81 -8.12
CA LEU A 128 -6.88 10.54 -7.84
C LEU A 128 -6.57 9.82 -9.15
N THR A 129 -7.48 9.85 -10.12
CA THR A 129 -7.26 9.30 -11.46
C THR A 129 -6.13 10.02 -12.20
N GLU A 130 -6.16 11.36 -12.24
CA GLU A 130 -5.05 12.18 -12.81
C GLU A 130 -3.71 11.88 -12.10
N GLY A 131 -3.75 11.59 -10.80
CA GLY A 131 -2.58 11.17 -10.04
C GLY A 131 -2.07 9.82 -10.50
N SER A 132 -2.92 8.80 -10.51
CA SER A 132 -2.56 7.44 -10.95
C SER A 132 -1.98 7.43 -12.37
N GLU A 133 -2.61 8.13 -13.32
CA GLU A 133 -2.10 8.23 -14.69
C GLU A 133 -0.69 8.86 -14.75
N TYR A 134 -0.39 9.81 -13.87
CA TYR A 134 0.94 10.42 -13.78
C TYR A 134 1.99 9.46 -13.22
N HIS A 135 1.65 8.67 -12.19
CA HIS A 135 2.54 7.64 -11.67
C HIS A 135 2.79 6.55 -12.72
N ASP A 136 1.74 6.06 -13.37
CA ASP A 136 1.83 5.05 -14.43
C ASP A 136 2.74 5.52 -15.57
N LYS A 137 2.67 6.81 -15.92
CA LYS A 137 3.56 7.42 -16.92
C LYS A 137 5.03 7.38 -16.48
N LEU A 138 5.32 7.86 -15.27
CA LEU A 138 6.68 7.90 -14.73
C LEU A 138 7.27 6.49 -14.56
N GLU A 139 6.44 5.52 -14.17
CA GLU A 139 6.86 4.12 -14.09
C GLU A 139 7.26 3.58 -15.47
N LYS A 140 6.41 3.76 -16.49
CA LYS A 140 6.68 3.27 -17.85
C LYS A 140 7.91 3.91 -18.49
N GLU A 141 8.21 5.17 -18.15
CA GLU A 141 9.40 5.88 -18.63
C GLU A 141 10.70 5.25 -18.11
N GLU A 142 10.72 4.79 -16.87
CA GLU A 142 11.92 4.18 -16.26
C GLU A 142 11.96 2.65 -16.39
N HIS A 143 10.78 2.03 -16.46
CA HIS A 143 10.64 0.59 -16.41
C HIS A 143 9.56 0.11 -17.39
N ALA A 144 9.91 0.11 -18.67
CA ALA A 144 9.04 -0.41 -19.71
C ALA A 144 8.63 -1.87 -19.43
N LEU A 145 7.35 -2.16 -19.67
CA LEU A 145 6.81 -3.52 -19.67
C LEU A 145 6.83 -4.04 -21.10
N ALA A 146 7.04 -5.36 -21.25
CA ALA A 146 6.91 -6.01 -22.55
C ALA A 146 5.49 -5.85 -23.10
N ASP A 147 5.38 -5.40 -24.36
CA ASP A 147 4.09 -5.25 -25.04
C ASP A 147 3.70 -6.58 -25.71
N LEU A 148 2.69 -7.24 -25.16
CA LEU A 148 2.18 -8.49 -25.70
C LEU A 148 1.09 -8.30 -26.76
N THR A 149 0.66 -7.06 -27.05
CA THR A 149 -0.51 -6.80 -27.91
C THR A 149 -0.41 -7.51 -29.28
N GLY A 150 0.80 -7.60 -29.83
CA GLY A 150 1.07 -8.33 -31.09
C GLY A 150 1.03 -9.86 -30.97
N ALA A 151 1.20 -10.43 -29.78
CA ALA A 151 1.25 -11.87 -29.52
C ALA A 151 -0.03 -12.44 -28.87
N GLU A 152 -0.93 -11.60 -28.36
CA GLU A 152 -2.14 -12.01 -27.63
C GLU A 152 -3.05 -12.96 -28.44
N ALA A 153 -3.34 -12.61 -29.69
CA ALA A 153 -4.21 -13.42 -30.55
C ALA A 153 -3.60 -14.80 -30.83
N GLU A 154 -2.30 -14.85 -31.14
CA GLU A 154 -1.60 -16.10 -31.42
C GLU A 154 -1.43 -16.96 -30.16
N LEU A 155 -1.21 -16.37 -28.99
CA LEU A 155 -1.21 -17.08 -27.71
C LEU A 155 -2.58 -17.71 -27.41
N ALA A 156 -3.66 -16.98 -27.71
CA ALA A 156 -5.03 -17.51 -27.58
C ALA A 156 -5.27 -18.68 -28.55
N GLU A 157 -4.75 -18.61 -29.77
CA GLU A 157 -4.81 -19.73 -30.73
C GLU A 157 -3.99 -20.94 -30.27
N VAL A 158 -2.82 -20.73 -29.66
CA VAL A 158 -2.02 -21.81 -29.05
C VAL A 158 -2.81 -22.46 -27.93
N ALA A 159 -3.41 -21.68 -27.03
CA ALA A 159 -4.23 -22.20 -25.96
C ALA A 159 -5.44 -23.00 -26.47
N ALA A 160 -6.09 -22.54 -27.55
CA ALA A 160 -7.25 -23.19 -28.15
C ALA A 160 -6.96 -24.55 -28.82
N LYS A 161 -5.69 -24.89 -29.07
CA LYS A 161 -5.30 -26.19 -29.63
C LYS A 161 -5.29 -27.31 -28.59
N HIS A 162 -5.28 -26.97 -27.31
CA HIS A 162 -5.25 -27.92 -26.20
C HIS A 162 -6.66 -28.40 -25.85
N SER A 163 -6.78 -29.61 -25.31
CA SER A 163 -8.05 -30.07 -24.75
C SER A 163 -8.46 -29.24 -23.54
N GLU A 164 -9.72 -29.31 -23.12
CA GLU A 164 -10.19 -28.59 -21.92
C GLU A 164 -9.45 -29.06 -20.66
N GLU A 165 -9.21 -30.38 -20.55
CA GLU A 165 -8.45 -30.98 -19.44
C GLU A 165 -6.99 -30.52 -19.45
N ASP A 166 -6.33 -30.52 -20.61
CA ASP A 166 -4.96 -30.02 -20.76
C ASP A 166 -4.87 -28.54 -20.43
N THR A 167 -5.84 -27.73 -20.88
CA THR A 167 -5.88 -26.29 -20.60
C THR A 167 -5.95 -26.02 -19.11
N LEU A 168 -6.80 -26.75 -18.39
CA LEU A 168 -6.92 -26.62 -16.93
C LEU A 168 -5.61 -27.04 -16.23
N TYR A 169 -4.98 -28.11 -16.69
CA TYR A 169 -3.72 -28.59 -16.13
C TYR A 169 -2.56 -27.62 -16.39
N LEU A 170 -2.36 -27.20 -17.66
CA LEU A 170 -1.30 -26.27 -18.07
C LEU A 170 -1.50 -24.86 -17.49
N GLY A 171 -2.75 -24.49 -17.19
CA GLY A 171 -3.14 -23.24 -16.52
C GLY A 171 -3.30 -23.37 -15.00
N ARG A 172 -2.80 -24.44 -14.37
CA ARG A 172 -2.86 -24.61 -12.91
C ARG A 172 -2.05 -23.53 -12.18
N ASN A 173 -2.42 -23.27 -10.93
CA ASN A 173 -1.72 -22.36 -10.02
C ASN A 173 -1.59 -20.91 -10.55
N LEU A 174 -2.65 -20.40 -11.18
CA LEU A 174 -2.75 -19.01 -11.68
C LEU A 174 -2.37 -17.97 -10.61
N SER A 175 -2.86 -18.12 -9.38
CA SER A 175 -2.53 -17.19 -8.27
C SER A 175 -1.02 -17.15 -7.99
N SER A 176 -0.34 -18.31 -8.07
CA SER A 176 1.11 -18.40 -7.95
C SER A 176 1.80 -17.63 -9.07
N ALA A 177 1.34 -17.77 -10.32
CA ALA A 177 1.90 -17.06 -11.46
C ALA A 177 1.72 -15.54 -11.35
N ILE A 178 0.54 -15.07 -10.96
CA ILE A 178 0.25 -13.64 -10.73
C ILE A 178 1.18 -13.06 -9.66
N TRP A 179 1.34 -13.78 -8.55
CA TRP A 179 2.24 -13.37 -7.47
C TRP A 179 3.70 -13.35 -7.94
N CYS A 180 4.16 -14.35 -8.68
CA CYS A 180 5.52 -14.43 -9.21
C CYS A 180 5.80 -13.32 -10.24
N LYS A 181 4.82 -12.98 -11.08
CA LYS A 181 4.90 -11.82 -12.00
C LYS A 181 5.13 -10.54 -11.23
N ALA A 182 4.29 -10.26 -10.22
CA ALA A 182 4.43 -9.06 -9.40
C ALA A 182 5.79 -8.99 -8.67
N ASN A 183 6.31 -10.12 -8.17
CA ASN A 183 7.65 -10.15 -7.56
C ASN A 183 8.76 -9.94 -8.59
N THR A 184 8.60 -10.50 -9.80
CA THR A 184 9.57 -10.27 -10.89
C THR A 184 9.63 -8.79 -11.24
N GLU A 185 8.48 -8.17 -11.45
CA GLU A 185 8.37 -6.78 -11.90
C GLU A 185 8.78 -5.78 -10.82
N HIS A 186 8.28 -5.90 -9.59
CA HIS A 186 8.44 -4.88 -8.54
C HIS A 186 9.54 -5.16 -7.52
N VAL A 187 10.13 -6.37 -7.52
CA VAL A 187 11.20 -6.75 -6.58
C VAL A 187 12.47 -7.13 -7.32
N ILE A 188 12.40 -8.12 -8.21
CA ILE A 188 13.60 -8.62 -8.90
C ILE A 188 14.14 -7.56 -9.86
N LYS A 189 13.32 -7.11 -10.82
CA LYS A 189 13.71 -6.10 -11.81
C LYS A 189 14.04 -4.76 -11.17
N ARG A 190 13.17 -4.24 -10.29
CA ARG A 190 13.45 -2.96 -9.60
C ARG A 190 14.62 -3.05 -8.65
N GLY A 191 14.78 -4.16 -7.95
CA GLY A 191 15.86 -4.35 -6.98
C GLY A 191 17.23 -4.47 -7.64
N ILE A 192 17.34 -5.21 -8.76
CA ILE A 192 18.60 -5.29 -9.50
C ILE A 192 18.93 -3.94 -10.16
N ASN A 193 17.92 -3.26 -10.73
CA ASN A 193 18.08 -1.89 -11.22
C ASN A 193 18.56 -0.97 -10.10
N LEU A 194 17.92 -0.97 -8.93
CA LEU A 194 18.34 -0.17 -7.77
C LEU A 194 19.79 -0.45 -7.37
N ALA A 195 20.22 -1.72 -7.37
CA ALA A 195 21.56 -2.11 -6.96
C ALA A 195 22.65 -1.61 -7.93
N HIS A 196 22.35 -1.59 -9.24
CA HIS A 196 23.31 -1.18 -10.29
C HIS A 196 23.22 0.32 -10.64
N THR A 197 22.02 0.86 -10.81
CA THR A 197 21.80 2.26 -11.26
C THR A 197 21.63 3.24 -10.10
N ARG A 198 21.56 2.73 -8.86
CA ARG A 198 21.35 3.50 -7.63
C ARG A 198 20.00 4.23 -7.55
N HIS A 199 19.06 3.84 -8.40
CA HIS A 199 17.71 4.41 -8.47
C HIS A 199 16.71 3.40 -9.02
N ALA A 200 15.55 3.29 -8.38
CA ALA A 200 14.42 2.54 -8.92
C ALA A 200 13.09 3.13 -8.48
N ARG A 201 12.07 2.90 -9.31
CA ARG A 201 10.67 3.22 -9.01
C ARG A 201 9.86 1.99 -8.67
N GLU A 202 8.76 2.21 -7.95
CA GLU A 202 7.73 1.20 -7.66
C GLU A 202 8.31 -0.07 -7.02
N VAL A 203 9.20 0.11 -6.03
CA VAL A 203 9.82 -1.00 -5.29
C VAL A 203 8.83 -1.57 -4.28
N ALA A 204 8.42 -2.82 -4.48
CA ALA A 204 7.51 -3.48 -3.55
C ALA A 204 8.22 -3.82 -2.24
N VAL A 205 7.59 -3.46 -1.12
CA VAL A 205 8.07 -3.72 0.23
C VAL A 205 6.95 -4.24 1.10
N HIS A 206 7.28 -5.10 2.07
CA HIS A 206 6.32 -5.56 3.06
C HIS A 206 6.96 -5.73 4.43
N ALA A 207 6.11 -5.83 5.44
CA ALA A 207 6.51 -6.21 6.77
C ALA A 207 5.38 -6.94 7.50
N TYR A 208 5.75 -7.60 8.60
CA TYR A 208 4.82 -8.24 9.51
C TYR A 208 4.77 -7.42 10.78
N VAL A 209 3.60 -6.90 11.14
CA VAL A 209 3.38 -6.02 12.29
C VAL A 209 2.54 -6.75 13.32
N ASN A 210 3.07 -6.97 14.51
CA ASN A 210 2.29 -7.47 15.62
C ASN A 210 1.38 -6.34 16.13
N LEU A 211 0.07 -6.45 15.88
CA LEU A 211 -0.89 -5.38 16.23
C LEU A 211 -1.06 -5.20 17.74
N GLU A 212 -0.69 -6.20 18.53
CA GLU A 212 -0.79 -6.17 19.99
C GLU A 212 0.29 -5.29 20.62
N THR A 213 1.50 -5.30 20.04
CA THR A 213 2.70 -4.61 20.55
C THR A 213 3.11 -3.39 19.72
N GLY A 214 2.77 -3.38 18.44
CA GLY A 214 3.24 -2.39 17.45
C GLY A 214 4.64 -2.68 16.90
N ASN A 215 5.22 -3.84 17.19
CA ASN A 215 6.56 -4.21 16.75
C ASN A 215 6.54 -4.90 15.39
N LEU A 216 7.64 -4.76 14.66
CA LEU A 216 7.88 -5.54 13.44
C LEU A 216 8.41 -6.92 13.80
N ALA A 217 7.97 -7.93 13.07
CA ALA A 217 8.64 -9.22 13.07
C ALA A 217 10.04 -9.05 12.51
N THR A 218 11.03 -9.52 13.26
CA THR A 218 12.43 -9.61 12.85
C THR A 218 12.90 -11.06 12.77
N GLU A 219 12.07 -12.03 13.15
CA GLU A 219 12.40 -13.45 13.05
C GLU A 219 11.19 -14.21 12.49
N GLU A 220 11.41 -15.39 11.92
CA GLU A 220 10.37 -16.17 11.23
C GLU A 220 9.25 -16.63 12.17
N ASP A 221 9.60 -17.01 13.40
CA ASP A 221 8.65 -17.50 14.42
C ASP A 221 7.62 -16.44 14.85
N GLN A 222 7.90 -15.16 14.59
CA GLN A 222 7.05 -14.02 14.90
C GLN A 222 5.99 -13.73 13.83
N PHE A 223 6.06 -14.36 12.65
CA PHE A 223 5.10 -14.13 11.57
C PHE A 223 3.68 -14.50 12.00
N LYS A 224 3.51 -15.64 12.68
CA LYS A 224 2.21 -16.17 13.11
C LYS A 224 1.38 -15.17 13.94
N ASP A 225 2.04 -14.35 14.76
CA ASP A 225 1.41 -13.39 15.66
C ASP A 225 1.33 -11.97 15.06
N SER A 226 1.67 -11.84 13.78
CA SER A 226 1.83 -10.57 13.09
C SER A 226 0.93 -10.46 11.88
N VAL A 227 0.52 -9.24 11.55
CA VAL A 227 -0.29 -8.91 10.38
C VAL A 227 0.61 -8.47 9.24
N LEU A 228 0.37 -9.01 8.05
CA LEU A 228 1.06 -8.59 6.84
C LEU A 228 0.65 -7.16 6.46
N VAL A 229 1.64 -6.31 6.22
CA VAL A 229 1.47 -4.96 5.70
C VAL A 229 2.27 -4.80 4.42
N ASN A 230 1.59 -4.51 3.31
CA ASN A 230 2.23 -4.31 2.00
C ASN A 230 2.32 -2.83 1.63
N GLY A 231 3.30 -2.50 0.80
CA GLY A 231 3.51 -1.17 0.28
C GLY A 231 4.31 -1.19 -1.02
N ILE A 232 4.19 -0.12 -1.79
CA ILE A 232 5.05 0.13 -2.94
C ILE A 232 5.70 1.48 -2.70
N ALA A 233 7.04 1.50 -2.66
CA ALA A 233 7.81 2.72 -2.52
C ALA A 233 8.00 3.33 -3.91
N ASP A 234 7.43 4.53 -4.12
CA ASP A 234 7.43 5.18 -5.44
C ASP A 234 8.85 5.35 -6.00
N ILE A 235 9.81 5.77 -5.16
CA ILE A 235 11.22 5.93 -5.53
C ILE A 235 12.11 5.45 -4.38
N VAL A 236 13.10 4.64 -4.71
CA VAL A 236 14.23 4.32 -3.83
C VAL A 236 15.51 4.71 -4.55
N GLN A 237 16.36 5.49 -3.89
CA GLN A 237 17.60 5.99 -4.49
C GLN A 237 18.71 6.15 -3.47
N PHE A 238 19.93 6.37 -3.95
CA PHE A 238 21.10 6.62 -3.10
C PHE A 238 21.30 8.14 -2.93
N GLU A 239 21.70 8.56 -1.72
CA GLU A 239 22.04 9.94 -1.41
C GLU A 239 23.41 10.03 -0.72
N PRO A 240 24.26 11.03 -1.00
CA PRO A 240 25.53 11.19 -0.31
C PRO A 240 25.36 11.42 1.20
N LYS A 241 26.19 10.80 2.05
CA LYS A 241 26.16 11.00 3.51
C LYS A 241 26.59 12.41 3.93
N ASN A 242 27.49 13.02 3.16
CA ASN A 242 28.05 14.36 3.43
C ASN A 242 27.38 15.43 2.56
N LYS A 243 26.04 15.52 2.57
CA LYS A 243 25.38 16.74 2.08
C LYS A 243 25.79 17.88 3.01
N GLU A 244 26.74 18.72 2.59
CA GLU A 244 26.98 20.00 3.27
C GLU A 244 25.64 20.72 3.34
N THR A 245 25.18 20.97 4.57
CA THR A 245 23.87 21.56 4.84
C THR A 245 23.95 23.06 4.58
N THR A 246 24.17 23.48 3.33
CA THR A 246 23.91 24.86 2.95
C THR A 246 22.39 25.04 2.95
N GLY A 247 21.88 25.70 4.00
CA GLY A 247 20.47 25.99 4.22
C GLY A 247 19.84 26.93 3.18
N GLY A 248 19.73 26.45 1.96
CA GLY A 248 18.98 27.06 0.86
C GLY A 248 18.61 25.96 -0.12
N ASN A 249 17.38 26.01 -0.66
CA ASN A 249 16.84 25.13 -1.71
C ASN A 249 17.95 24.41 -2.49
N SER A 250 18.32 23.21 -2.07
CA SER A 250 19.36 22.46 -2.75
C SER A 250 18.69 21.78 -3.94
N ASP A 251 18.66 22.52 -5.05
CA ASP A 251 18.53 22.01 -6.43
C ASP A 251 19.77 21.14 -6.80
N ILE A 252 20.25 20.30 -5.88
CA ILE A 252 21.08 19.14 -6.25
C ILE A 252 20.06 18.13 -6.76
N SER A 253 19.65 18.32 -8.01
CA SER A 253 18.67 17.48 -8.67
C SER A 253 19.12 16.02 -8.59
N ALA A 254 18.17 15.12 -8.33
CA ALA A 254 18.38 13.69 -8.52
C ALA A 254 19.01 13.42 -9.91
N ASP A 255 18.72 14.26 -10.90
CA ASP A 255 19.31 14.25 -12.25
C ASP A 255 20.85 14.28 -12.26
N ASN A 256 21.53 15.00 -11.34
CA ASN A 256 22.99 15.04 -11.32
C ASN A 256 23.62 13.74 -10.79
N LEU A 257 22.97 13.08 -9.82
CA LEU A 257 23.39 11.76 -9.32
C LEU A 257 23.04 10.67 -10.33
N LEU A 258 21.84 10.74 -10.93
CA LEU A 258 21.42 9.87 -12.03
C LEU A 258 22.40 9.98 -13.21
N GLN A 259 22.92 11.18 -13.52
CA GLN A 259 23.97 11.35 -14.53
C GLN A 259 25.30 10.69 -14.13
N GLU A 260 25.71 10.75 -12.85
CA GLU A 260 26.94 10.10 -12.37
C GLU A 260 26.87 8.56 -12.46
N PHE A 261 25.68 7.97 -12.30
CA PHE A 261 25.44 6.52 -12.41
C PHE A 261 24.88 6.06 -13.77
N SER A 262 24.58 6.99 -14.69
CA SER A 262 23.95 6.72 -16.00
C SER A 262 24.76 5.86 -16.98
N GLY A 263 26.00 5.51 -16.65
CA GLY A 263 26.85 4.63 -17.46
C GLY A 263 26.49 3.13 -17.38
N LEU A 264 25.61 2.73 -16.46
CA LEU A 264 25.22 1.34 -16.21
C LEU A 264 23.79 1.09 -16.71
N SER A 265 23.56 1.16 -18.02
CA SER A 265 22.24 0.80 -18.57
C SER A 265 22.12 -0.72 -18.72
N LEU A 266 21.15 -1.32 -18.01
CA LEU A 266 20.77 -2.73 -18.15
C LEU A 266 19.78 -2.97 -19.32
N SER A 267 19.47 -1.93 -20.10
CA SER A 267 18.30 -1.87 -20.98
C SER A 267 18.37 -2.64 -22.31
N SER A 268 19.46 -3.38 -22.58
CA SER A 268 19.65 -4.05 -23.88
C SER A 268 20.25 -5.46 -23.80
N GLN A 269 20.25 -6.09 -22.61
CA GLN A 269 20.87 -7.39 -22.40
C GLN A 269 19.93 -8.32 -21.65
N VAL A 270 20.02 -9.62 -21.96
CA VAL A 270 19.46 -10.65 -21.08
C VAL A 270 20.34 -10.74 -19.84
N TRP A 271 19.71 -10.66 -18.68
CA TRP A 271 20.37 -10.56 -17.39
C TRP A 271 20.76 -11.92 -16.87
N ASP A 272 22.04 -12.07 -16.55
CA ASP A 272 22.51 -13.18 -15.74
C ASP A 272 22.47 -12.80 -14.26
N LEU A 273 21.36 -13.06 -13.58
CA LEU A 273 21.19 -12.72 -12.16
C LEU A 273 22.21 -13.42 -11.25
N SER A 274 22.67 -14.63 -11.61
CA SER A 274 23.72 -15.33 -10.85
C SER A 274 25.08 -14.62 -10.92
N ARG A 275 25.27 -13.75 -11.92
CA ARG A 275 26.47 -12.91 -12.09
C ARG A 275 26.23 -11.47 -11.59
N LEU A 276 25.12 -10.86 -11.99
CA LEU A 276 24.79 -9.46 -11.69
C LEU A 276 24.56 -9.20 -10.21
N ILE A 277 24.04 -10.16 -9.45
CA ILE A 277 23.83 -9.99 -8.00
C ILE A 277 25.17 -9.90 -7.26
N PRO A 278 26.13 -10.85 -7.42
CA PRO A 278 27.48 -10.70 -6.87
C PRO A 278 28.21 -9.44 -7.34
N GLU A 279 28.11 -9.09 -8.63
CA GLU A 279 28.73 -7.86 -9.16
C GLU A 279 28.18 -6.60 -8.47
N ALA A 280 26.86 -6.51 -8.31
CA ALA A 280 26.24 -5.41 -7.58
C ALA A 280 26.71 -5.35 -6.14
N GLU A 281 26.78 -6.49 -5.46
CA GLU A 281 27.26 -6.57 -4.08
C GLU A 281 28.71 -6.06 -3.96
N GLU A 282 29.61 -6.48 -4.85
CA GLU A 282 30.99 -6.01 -4.86
C GLU A 282 31.08 -4.50 -5.10
N GLU A 283 30.26 -3.96 -6.00
CA GLU A 283 30.24 -2.53 -6.29
C GLU A 283 29.74 -1.73 -5.09
N LEU A 284 28.59 -2.14 -4.54
CA LEU A 284 27.94 -1.51 -3.39
C LEU A 284 28.84 -1.53 -2.14
N GLN A 285 29.70 -2.54 -2.00
CA GLN A 285 30.70 -2.61 -0.94
C GLN A 285 31.79 -1.53 -1.04
N ARG A 286 32.04 -0.97 -2.23
CA ARG A 286 33.08 0.06 -2.42
C ARG A 286 32.65 1.45 -1.94
N ASP A 287 31.34 1.69 -1.81
CA ASP A 287 30.82 3.03 -1.55
C ASP A 287 29.68 3.11 -0.52
N TYR A 288 29.37 2.03 0.22
CA TYR A 288 28.39 2.07 1.31
C TYR A 288 28.71 3.08 2.43
N GLN A 289 29.96 3.50 2.55
CA GLN A 289 30.36 4.56 3.48
C GLN A 289 30.08 5.96 2.94
N LYS A 290 29.92 6.12 1.63
CA LYS A 290 29.71 7.40 0.94
C LYS A 290 28.24 7.74 0.75
N TYR A 291 27.37 6.74 0.63
CA TYR A 291 25.94 6.95 0.37
C TYR A 291 25.03 6.30 1.42
N ASN A 292 23.84 6.86 1.58
CA ASN A 292 22.69 6.30 2.30
C ASN A 292 21.59 5.96 1.29
N ILE A 293 20.65 5.08 1.67
CA ILE A 293 19.43 4.84 0.89
C ILE A 293 18.33 5.78 1.38
N GLN A 294 17.70 6.47 0.44
CA GLN A 294 16.59 7.39 0.66
C GLN A 294 15.35 6.90 -0.09
N VAL A 295 14.22 6.81 0.63
CA VAL A 295 12.91 6.58 0.00
C VAL A 295 12.23 7.92 -0.26
N ARG A 296 11.68 8.07 -1.47
CA ARG A 296 10.87 9.22 -1.85
C ARG A 296 9.48 8.78 -2.29
N ASP A 297 8.51 9.66 -2.06
CA ASP A 297 7.12 9.49 -2.46
C ASP A 297 6.71 10.70 -3.30
N VAL A 298 5.99 10.45 -4.39
CA VAL A 298 5.51 11.50 -5.29
C VAL A 298 4.04 11.76 -5.00
N LYS A 299 3.71 13.00 -4.63
CA LYS A 299 2.32 13.44 -4.41
C LYS A 299 1.88 14.42 -5.47
N THR A 300 0.82 14.07 -6.18
CA THR A 300 0.20 14.96 -7.17
C THR A 300 -0.79 15.93 -6.52
N ARG A 301 -0.81 17.17 -7.01
CA ARG A 301 -1.67 18.25 -6.52
C ARG A 301 -2.33 18.99 -7.67
N GLY A 302 -3.62 19.29 -7.51
CA GLY A 302 -4.35 20.15 -8.47
C GLY A 302 -4.06 21.65 -8.33
N THR A 303 -3.23 22.05 -7.36
CA THR A 303 -2.81 23.44 -7.14
C THR A 303 -1.29 23.50 -7.09
N LYS A 304 -0.68 24.56 -7.63
CA LYS A 304 0.77 24.83 -7.56
C LYS A 304 1.22 25.34 -6.18
N SER A 305 0.81 24.67 -5.10
CA SER A 305 1.18 25.01 -3.73
C SER A 305 1.16 23.77 -2.84
N LEU A 306 2.00 23.75 -1.81
CA LEU A 306 2.08 22.67 -0.83
C LEU A 306 0.77 22.48 -0.04
N PRO A 307 0.51 21.29 0.53
CA PRO A 307 -0.65 21.08 1.37
C PRO A 307 -0.61 22.01 2.58
N LYS A 308 -1.68 22.78 2.81
CA LYS A 308 -1.78 23.63 4.02
C LYS A 308 -1.97 22.81 5.30
N SER A 309 -2.43 21.56 5.18
CA SER A 309 -2.73 20.71 6.32
C SER A 309 -1.48 19.99 6.83
N LYS A 310 -1.09 20.27 8.08
CA LYS A 310 0.03 19.60 8.75
C LYS A 310 -0.13 18.08 8.80
N SER A 311 -1.35 17.57 8.96
CA SER A 311 -1.58 16.11 9.01
C SER A 311 -1.35 15.44 7.65
N GLN A 312 -1.63 16.14 6.54
CA GLN A 312 -1.36 15.60 5.20
C GLN A 312 0.14 15.55 4.91
N LEU A 313 0.88 16.63 5.25
CA LEU A 313 2.34 16.65 5.17
C LEU A 313 2.96 15.54 6.04
N ASN A 314 2.48 15.42 7.28
CA ASN A 314 2.97 14.40 8.20
C ASN A 314 2.65 12.97 7.73
N ALA A 315 1.50 12.74 7.11
CA ALA A 315 1.14 11.44 6.56
C ALA A 315 2.03 11.04 5.40
N ALA A 316 2.29 11.95 4.45
CA ALA A 316 3.21 11.68 3.35
C ALA A 316 4.63 11.39 3.86
N ARG A 317 5.12 12.17 4.83
CA ARG A 317 6.39 11.90 5.51
C ARG A 317 6.43 10.52 6.18
N LEU A 318 5.40 10.19 6.98
CA LEU A 318 5.30 8.90 7.68
C LEU A 318 5.18 7.72 6.70
N GLN A 319 4.59 7.91 5.53
CA GLN A 319 4.52 6.90 4.47
C GLN A 319 5.92 6.48 4.01
N CYS A 320 6.77 7.45 3.64
CA CYS A 320 8.16 7.18 3.26
C CYS A 320 8.94 6.53 4.41
N MET A 321 8.69 6.96 5.64
CA MET A 321 9.30 6.37 6.83
C MET A 321 8.92 4.90 7.03
N TYR A 322 7.66 4.52 6.80
CA TYR A 322 7.22 3.12 6.85
C TYR A 322 7.88 2.30 5.74
N TYR A 323 7.87 2.78 4.50
CA TYR A 323 8.55 2.11 3.39
C TYR A 323 10.03 1.89 3.68
N THR A 324 10.73 2.93 4.16
CA THR A 324 12.13 2.84 4.58
C THR A 324 12.31 1.79 5.68
N ARG A 325 11.45 1.78 6.69
CA ARG A 325 11.54 0.82 7.80
C ARG A 325 11.31 -0.62 7.33
N PHE A 326 10.40 -0.85 6.39
CA PHE A 326 10.07 -2.16 5.86
C PHE A 326 11.19 -2.68 4.95
N LEU A 327 11.65 -1.84 4.02
CA LEU A 327 12.78 -2.13 3.14
C LEU A 327 14.03 -2.52 3.95
N ARG A 328 14.39 -1.71 4.94
CA ARG A 328 15.53 -2.00 5.84
C ARG A 328 15.38 -3.31 6.62
N ASN A 329 14.14 -3.72 6.93
CA ASN A 329 13.90 -4.99 7.62
C ASN A 329 14.11 -6.20 6.71
N LEU A 330 13.82 -6.06 5.40
CA LEU A 330 14.08 -7.09 4.38
C LEU A 330 15.57 -7.18 4.03
N MET A 331 16.27 -6.04 3.93
CA MET A 331 17.68 -6.01 3.52
C MET A 331 18.64 -6.67 4.52
N ARG A 332 18.30 -6.71 5.82
CA ARG A 332 19.28 -7.02 6.88
C ARG A 332 19.76 -8.47 6.91
N ASN A 333 18.92 -9.41 6.49
CA ASN A 333 19.18 -10.84 6.60
C ASN A 333 18.47 -11.57 5.45
N GLN A 334 19.25 -12.30 4.66
CA GLN A 334 18.80 -12.99 3.47
C GLN A 334 17.80 -14.12 3.78
N ASP A 335 18.06 -14.95 4.78
CA ASP A 335 17.17 -16.05 5.19
C ASP A 335 15.84 -15.50 5.72
N PHE A 336 15.89 -14.42 6.51
CA PHE A 336 14.67 -13.74 6.96
C PHE A 336 13.87 -13.20 5.78
N ALA A 337 14.50 -12.52 4.81
CA ALA A 337 13.82 -12.01 3.63
C ALA A 337 13.17 -13.15 2.83
N TYR A 338 13.89 -14.26 2.65
CA TYR A 338 13.41 -15.45 1.97
C TYR A 338 12.17 -16.03 2.67
N ALA A 339 12.25 -16.30 3.98
CA ALA A 339 11.11 -16.77 4.76
C ALA A 339 9.93 -15.77 4.75
N SER A 340 10.25 -14.47 4.75
CA SER A 340 9.26 -13.38 4.69
C SER A 340 8.49 -13.38 3.36
N TYR A 341 9.14 -13.63 2.23
CA TYR A 341 8.47 -13.75 0.93
C TYR A 341 7.65 -15.04 0.81
N GLN A 342 8.14 -16.14 1.37
CA GLN A 342 7.38 -17.40 1.41
C GLN A 342 6.11 -17.28 2.26
N GLU A 343 6.20 -16.66 3.43
CA GLU A 343 5.03 -16.37 4.25
C GLU A 343 4.07 -15.41 3.54
N ASN A 344 4.59 -14.46 2.76
CA ASN A 344 3.79 -13.50 1.99
C ASN A 344 2.97 -14.22 0.90
N ALA A 345 3.58 -15.20 0.23
CA ALA A 345 2.92 -16.11 -0.70
C ALA A 345 1.86 -16.97 0.01
N ARG A 346 2.20 -17.63 1.12
CA ARG A 346 1.26 -18.49 1.88
C ARG A 346 0.01 -17.74 2.33
N ARG A 347 0.14 -16.49 2.77
CA ARG A 347 -1.00 -15.63 3.14
C ARG A 347 -1.90 -15.23 1.98
N ARG A 348 -1.42 -15.40 0.76
CA ARG A 348 -2.17 -15.25 -0.49
C ARG A 348 -2.64 -16.58 -1.07
N GLN A 349 -2.59 -17.64 -0.25
CA GLN A 349 -2.94 -18.99 -0.65
C GLN A 349 -2.09 -19.50 -1.84
N VAL A 350 -0.88 -18.95 -1.97
CA VAL A 350 0.14 -19.42 -2.91
C VAL A 350 1.05 -20.38 -2.14
N ASP A 351 1.05 -21.63 -2.56
CA ASP A 351 1.99 -22.63 -2.05
C ASP A 351 3.38 -22.39 -2.70
N PRO A 352 4.41 -22.06 -1.91
CA PRO A 352 5.76 -21.85 -2.41
C PRO A 352 6.34 -23.01 -3.23
N ASP A 353 5.89 -24.24 -2.97
CA ASP A 353 6.43 -25.47 -3.55
C ASP A 353 5.59 -26.01 -4.71
N SER A 354 4.41 -25.43 -4.93
CA SER A 354 3.54 -25.78 -6.05
C SER A 354 4.13 -25.31 -7.39
N HIS A 355 4.10 -26.19 -8.39
CA HIS A 355 4.63 -25.88 -9.72
C HIS A 355 3.68 -24.96 -10.46
N ILE A 356 4.20 -23.86 -11.01
CA ILE A 356 3.43 -22.96 -11.87
C ILE A 356 3.14 -23.70 -13.18
N GLY A 357 1.87 -23.71 -13.63
CA GLY A 357 1.50 -24.35 -14.89
C GLY A 357 2.33 -23.85 -16.08
N GLU A 358 2.64 -24.74 -17.02
CA GLU A 358 3.56 -24.49 -18.14
C GLU A 358 3.08 -23.35 -19.05
N ALA A 359 1.76 -23.16 -19.19
CA ALA A 359 1.20 -22.02 -19.91
C ALA A 359 1.53 -20.70 -19.21
N HIS A 360 1.39 -20.65 -17.88
CA HIS A 360 1.73 -19.47 -17.09
C HIS A 360 3.23 -19.22 -17.01
N ALA A 361 4.05 -20.28 -16.90
CA ALA A 361 5.50 -20.17 -16.95
C ALA A 361 5.99 -19.59 -18.29
N THR A 362 5.36 -20.01 -19.39
CA THR A 362 5.61 -19.47 -20.75
C THR A 362 5.29 -17.98 -20.82
N VAL A 363 4.09 -17.57 -20.41
CA VAL A 363 3.67 -16.16 -20.45
C VAL A 363 4.54 -15.30 -19.53
N LEU A 364 4.87 -15.79 -18.34
CA LEU A 364 5.74 -15.08 -17.40
C LEU A 364 7.15 -14.85 -17.98
N LEU A 365 7.71 -15.86 -18.65
CA LEU A 365 8.99 -15.74 -19.34
C LEU A 365 8.89 -14.78 -20.53
N LEU A 366 7.84 -14.85 -21.33
CA LEU A 366 7.65 -13.95 -22.47
C LEU A 366 7.58 -12.48 -22.02
N GLN A 367 6.95 -12.20 -20.87
CA GLN A 367 6.81 -10.84 -20.33
C GLN A 367 8.06 -10.27 -19.66
N ASN A 368 8.97 -11.14 -19.22
CA ASN A 368 10.14 -10.76 -18.43
C ASN A 368 11.37 -11.55 -18.89
N PHE A 369 11.53 -11.66 -20.22
CA PHE A 369 12.54 -12.53 -20.81
C PHE A 369 13.95 -12.06 -20.42
N GLU A 370 14.14 -10.74 -20.39
CA GLU A 370 15.39 -10.10 -19.98
C GLU A 370 15.82 -10.53 -18.58
N ALA A 371 14.88 -10.70 -17.64
CA ALA A 371 15.21 -11.00 -16.24
C ALA A 371 15.23 -12.50 -15.92
N LEU A 372 14.45 -13.31 -16.65
CA LEU A 372 14.17 -14.70 -16.25
C LEU A 372 14.81 -15.76 -17.14
N ALA A 373 15.18 -15.46 -18.38
CA ALA A 373 15.56 -16.50 -19.37
C ALA A 373 16.72 -17.39 -18.90
N LEU A 374 17.81 -16.80 -18.40
CA LEU A 374 18.96 -17.57 -17.96
C LEU A 374 18.68 -18.38 -16.68
N ASP A 375 17.84 -17.87 -15.79
CA ASP A 375 17.44 -18.62 -14.59
C ASP A 375 16.48 -19.76 -14.91
N TYR A 376 15.56 -19.57 -15.86
CA TYR A 376 14.74 -20.66 -16.38
C TYR A 376 15.62 -21.76 -16.97
N VAL A 377 16.67 -21.40 -17.72
CA VAL A 377 17.63 -22.37 -18.28
C VAL A 377 18.37 -23.11 -17.16
N ARG A 378 18.80 -22.40 -16.10
CA ARG A 378 19.43 -23.02 -14.92
C ARG A 378 18.51 -24.03 -14.24
N LEU A 379 17.27 -23.63 -13.95
CA LEU A 379 16.27 -24.51 -13.35
C LEU A 379 15.98 -25.74 -14.22
N ALA A 380 15.87 -25.54 -15.53
CA ALA A 380 15.68 -26.64 -16.48
C ALA A 380 16.84 -27.65 -16.44
N LYS A 381 18.09 -27.15 -16.35
CA LYS A 381 19.30 -27.99 -16.24
C LYS A 381 19.57 -28.55 -14.84
N GLY A 382 18.95 -27.99 -13.81
CA GLY A 382 19.21 -28.35 -12.42
C GLY A 382 20.41 -27.66 -11.81
N GLU A 383 20.79 -26.52 -12.36
CA GLU A 383 21.90 -25.70 -11.87
C GLU A 383 21.43 -24.82 -10.70
N ASP A 384 22.35 -24.59 -9.76
CA ASP A 384 22.11 -23.76 -8.59
C ASP A 384 22.03 -22.27 -8.95
N ILE A 385 21.24 -21.51 -8.19
CA ILE A 385 21.12 -20.05 -8.36
C ILE A 385 22.07 -19.26 -7.46
N GLY A 386 22.90 -19.95 -6.67
CA GLY A 386 23.89 -19.35 -5.79
C GLY A 386 23.32 -18.89 -4.45
N TYR A 387 22.28 -19.57 -3.96
CA TYR A 387 21.72 -19.36 -2.63
C TYR A 387 21.50 -20.70 -1.93
N GLU A 388 22.45 -21.09 -1.09
CA GLU A 388 22.53 -22.44 -0.52
C GLU A 388 21.26 -22.86 0.24
N THR A 389 20.61 -21.97 0.99
CA THR A 389 19.34 -22.27 1.68
C THR A 389 18.24 -22.71 0.71
N HIS A 390 18.18 -22.11 -0.48
CA HIS A 390 17.26 -22.51 -1.54
C HIS A 390 17.77 -23.76 -2.28
N ASP A 391 19.03 -23.74 -2.69
CA ASP A 391 19.59 -24.73 -3.60
C ASP A 391 19.65 -26.12 -2.94
N SER A 392 19.97 -26.19 -1.65
CA SER A 392 19.92 -27.44 -0.87
C SER A 392 18.52 -28.05 -0.85
N ILE A 393 17.48 -27.23 -0.65
CA ILE A 393 16.08 -27.67 -0.66
C ILE A 393 15.68 -28.19 -2.04
N MET A 394 16.09 -27.52 -3.12
CA MET A 394 15.80 -27.98 -4.49
C MET A 394 16.49 -29.32 -4.79
N ARG A 395 17.76 -29.48 -4.39
CA ARG A 395 18.48 -30.77 -4.53
C ARG A 395 17.82 -31.90 -3.74
N GLU A 396 17.31 -31.61 -2.55
CA GLU A 396 16.60 -32.58 -1.71
C GLU A 396 15.25 -32.98 -2.31
N MET A 397 14.44 -32.01 -2.73
CA MET A 397 13.10 -32.25 -3.29
C MET A 397 13.14 -32.95 -4.66
N TYR A 398 14.21 -32.74 -5.44
CA TYR A 398 14.36 -33.26 -6.80
C TYR A 398 15.65 -34.07 -6.93
N SER A 399 15.84 -35.04 -6.05
CA SER A 399 17.12 -35.77 -5.91
C SER A 399 17.44 -36.73 -7.07
N SER A 400 16.44 -37.27 -7.79
CA SER A 400 16.67 -38.31 -8.83
C SER A 400 16.25 -37.87 -10.23
N GLU A 401 17.06 -38.09 -11.27
CA GLU A 401 16.70 -37.69 -12.66
C GLU A 401 15.38 -38.34 -13.13
N GLU A 402 15.09 -39.53 -12.60
CA GLU A 402 13.82 -40.24 -12.79
C GLU A 402 12.61 -39.42 -12.31
N GLU A 403 12.72 -38.64 -11.22
CA GLU A 403 11.64 -37.76 -10.77
C GLU A 403 11.38 -36.62 -11.75
N ALA A 404 12.42 -36.01 -12.32
CA ALA A 404 12.29 -34.97 -13.33
C ALA A 404 11.59 -35.50 -14.59
N ILE A 405 11.98 -36.70 -15.04
CA ILE A 405 11.34 -37.39 -16.15
C ILE A 405 9.88 -37.73 -15.83
N ARG A 406 9.59 -38.23 -14.61
CA ARG A 406 8.22 -38.53 -14.17
C ARG A 406 7.35 -37.28 -14.08
N LEU A 407 7.89 -36.18 -13.60
CA LEU A 407 7.20 -34.90 -13.51
C LEU A 407 6.88 -34.36 -14.92
N ASN A 408 7.78 -34.59 -15.87
CA ASN A 408 7.64 -34.20 -17.28
C ASN A 408 7.25 -32.72 -17.42
N TYR A 409 7.82 -31.85 -16.59
CA TYR A 409 7.59 -30.42 -16.61
C TYR A 409 8.45 -29.78 -17.70
N ASN A 410 7.84 -29.21 -18.74
CA ASN A 410 8.58 -28.53 -19.83
C ASN A 410 7.64 -27.66 -20.68
N LEU A 411 8.18 -26.64 -21.36
CA LEU A 411 7.36 -25.70 -22.12
C LEU A 411 6.76 -26.30 -23.40
N SER A 412 7.33 -27.39 -23.94
CA SER A 412 6.83 -28.06 -25.15
C SER A 412 5.42 -28.64 -24.97
N ARG A 413 4.99 -28.84 -23.72
CA ARG A 413 3.60 -29.20 -23.39
C ARG A 413 2.58 -28.13 -23.74
N PHE A 414 2.99 -26.86 -23.83
CA PHE A 414 2.11 -25.75 -24.16
C PHE A 414 2.42 -25.16 -25.53
N ILE A 415 3.70 -24.92 -25.84
CA ILE A 415 4.17 -24.22 -27.04
C ILE A 415 5.46 -24.83 -27.58
N SER A 416 5.65 -24.88 -28.91
CA SER A 416 6.92 -25.32 -29.49
C SER A 416 8.02 -24.26 -29.36
N GLU A 417 9.29 -24.68 -29.44
CA GLU A 417 10.43 -23.74 -29.42
C GLU A 417 10.34 -22.72 -30.56
N GLU A 418 9.98 -23.17 -31.76
CA GLU A 418 9.84 -22.31 -32.94
C GLU A 418 8.78 -21.23 -32.73
N GLN A 419 7.61 -21.60 -32.20
CA GLN A 419 6.54 -20.65 -31.91
C GLN A 419 6.94 -19.65 -30.82
N PHE A 420 7.61 -20.13 -29.76
CA PHE A 420 8.07 -19.26 -28.69
C PHE A 420 9.11 -18.24 -29.17
N ARG A 421 10.07 -18.65 -30.02
CA ARG A 421 11.02 -17.74 -30.67
C ARG A 421 10.33 -16.73 -31.57
N SER A 422 9.28 -17.14 -32.29
CA SER A 422 8.45 -16.20 -33.07
C SER A 422 7.82 -15.14 -32.18
N PHE A 423 7.25 -15.53 -31.03
CA PHE A 423 6.67 -14.58 -30.07
C PHE A 423 7.71 -13.63 -29.49
N LEU A 424 8.93 -14.09 -29.18
CA LEU A 424 9.99 -13.20 -28.73
C LEU A 424 10.32 -12.12 -29.77
N ARG A 425 10.37 -12.47 -31.06
CA ARG A 425 10.58 -11.51 -32.15
C ARG A 425 9.43 -10.51 -32.28
N VAL A 426 8.19 -10.94 -32.05
CA VAL A 426 7.02 -10.05 -32.06
C VAL A 426 7.04 -9.08 -30.88
N VAL A 427 7.43 -9.55 -29.69
CA VAL A 427 7.39 -8.77 -28.44
C VAL A 427 8.58 -7.83 -28.30
N TYR A 428 9.78 -8.29 -28.66
CA TYR A 428 11.03 -7.55 -28.41
C TYR A 428 11.77 -7.10 -29.69
N GLY A 429 11.37 -7.56 -30.88
CA GLY A 429 12.06 -7.23 -32.13
C GLY A 429 13.55 -7.60 -32.07
N ASP A 430 14.41 -6.66 -32.47
CA ASP A 430 15.87 -6.76 -32.40
C ASP A 430 16.46 -6.10 -31.12
N ASP A 431 15.61 -5.56 -30.24
CA ASP A 431 16.04 -4.73 -29.10
C ASP A 431 16.62 -5.56 -27.94
N LEU A 432 16.22 -6.84 -27.84
CA LEU A 432 16.69 -7.78 -26.84
C LEU A 432 17.56 -8.84 -27.52
N ALA A 433 18.74 -9.14 -26.96
CA ALA A 433 19.63 -10.19 -27.43
C ALA A 433 19.08 -11.62 -27.19
N SER A 434 17.79 -11.84 -27.45
CA SER A 434 17.09 -13.10 -27.18
C SER A 434 17.59 -14.27 -28.03
N ASP A 435 18.10 -13.98 -29.23
CA ASP A 435 18.68 -14.99 -30.12
C ASP A 435 20.05 -15.50 -29.62
N GLU A 436 20.71 -14.79 -28.70
CA GLU A 436 21.98 -15.23 -28.09
C GLU A 436 21.79 -16.26 -26.97
N VAL A 437 20.56 -16.42 -26.47
CA VAL A 437 20.25 -17.34 -25.38
C VAL A 437 19.83 -18.72 -25.92
N ASP A 438 20.56 -19.76 -25.50
CA ASP A 438 20.14 -21.14 -25.75
C ASP A 438 18.97 -21.52 -24.83
N ILE A 439 17.75 -21.37 -25.36
CA ILE A 439 16.50 -21.74 -24.69
C ILE A 439 16.07 -23.18 -24.97
N SER A 440 16.83 -23.97 -25.74
CA SER A 440 16.48 -25.36 -26.03
C SER A 440 16.28 -26.24 -24.78
N PRO A 441 16.96 -26.01 -23.63
CA PRO A 441 16.70 -26.76 -22.41
C PRO A 441 15.27 -26.58 -21.88
N LEU A 442 14.62 -25.44 -22.16
CA LEU A 442 13.28 -25.13 -21.65
C LEU A 442 12.19 -26.02 -22.24
N PHE A 443 12.46 -26.63 -23.39
CA PHE A 443 11.53 -27.50 -24.12
C PHE A 443 11.77 -28.99 -23.86
N ASN A 444 12.72 -29.33 -22.99
CA ASN A 444 12.97 -30.68 -22.47
C ASN A 444 12.52 -30.78 -21.01
N SER A 445 12.45 -31.98 -20.41
CA SER A 445 12.02 -32.12 -19.00
C SER A 445 12.96 -31.37 -18.04
N TRP A 446 12.41 -30.43 -17.28
CA TRP A 446 13.16 -29.62 -16.33
C TRP A 446 13.53 -30.44 -15.10
N ARG A 447 14.78 -30.25 -14.65
CA ARG A 447 15.27 -30.83 -13.41
C ARG A 447 14.60 -30.20 -12.19
N TYR A 448 14.47 -28.88 -12.16
CA TYR A 448 13.77 -28.13 -11.14
C TYR A 448 12.58 -27.38 -11.76
N PRO A 449 11.32 -27.74 -11.45
CA PRO A 449 10.16 -27.03 -11.98
C PRO A 449 10.07 -25.60 -11.40
N LEU A 450 9.38 -24.72 -12.13
CA LEU A 450 9.20 -23.34 -11.70
C LEU A 450 8.20 -23.25 -10.53
N THR A 451 8.62 -22.63 -9.44
CA THR A 451 7.83 -22.47 -8.21
C THR A 451 7.98 -21.07 -7.63
N ALA A 452 7.03 -20.64 -6.78
CA ALA A 452 7.12 -19.35 -6.09
C ALA A 452 8.32 -19.26 -5.12
N ARG A 453 8.87 -20.41 -4.70
CA ARG A 453 10.11 -20.51 -3.93
C ARG A 453 11.31 -19.87 -4.64
N PHE A 454 11.46 -20.09 -5.95
CA PHE A 454 12.55 -19.49 -6.73
C PHE A 454 12.49 -17.96 -6.70
N PHE A 455 11.31 -17.37 -6.91
CA PHE A 455 11.13 -15.92 -6.88
C PHE A 455 11.37 -15.33 -5.49
N SER A 456 11.03 -16.06 -4.43
CA SER A 456 11.34 -15.69 -3.05
C SER A 456 12.86 -15.65 -2.82
N ALA A 457 13.60 -16.62 -3.37
CA ALA A 457 15.05 -16.71 -3.25
C ALA A 457 15.77 -15.56 -3.97
N ARG A 458 15.39 -15.27 -5.22
CA ARG A 458 15.94 -14.12 -5.97
C ARG A 458 15.65 -12.78 -5.30
N SER A 459 14.43 -12.60 -4.81
CA SER A 459 14.04 -11.40 -4.05
C SER A 459 14.91 -11.20 -2.80
N ALA A 460 15.20 -12.27 -2.07
CA ALA A 460 16.05 -12.24 -0.89
C ALA A 460 17.51 -11.92 -1.21
N GLN A 461 18.10 -12.58 -2.21
CA GLN A 461 19.47 -12.31 -2.67
C GLN A 461 19.64 -10.83 -3.05
N ILE A 462 18.71 -10.28 -3.85
CA ILE A 462 18.80 -8.91 -4.35
C ILE A 462 18.75 -7.90 -3.21
N PHE A 463 17.78 -7.98 -2.30
CA PHE A 463 17.73 -7.02 -1.19
C PHE A 463 18.88 -7.16 -0.19
N TYR A 464 19.47 -8.35 -0.06
CA TYR A 464 20.63 -8.56 0.79
C TYR A 464 21.90 -7.84 0.30
N THR A 465 21.99 -7.53 -1.01
CA THR A 465 23.10 -6.72 -1.56
C THR A 465 23.18 -5.33 -0.91
N LEU A 466 22.03 -4.80 -0.48
CA LEU A 466 21.89 -3.46 0.09
C LEU A 466 22.14 -3.41 1.61
N ARG A 467 22.36 -4.54 2.29
CA ARG A 467 22.33 -4.68 3.77
C ARG A 467 23.20 -3.70 4.57
N GLN A 468 24.28 -3.18 3.97
CA GLN A 468 25.23 -2.27 4.65
C GLN A 468 24.78 -0.81 4.65
N TYR A 469 23.73 -0.50 3.88
CA TYR A 469 23.24 0.86 3.73
C TYR A 469 22.31 1.27 4.87
N GLU A 470 22.54 2.49 5.33
CA GLU A 470 21.69 3.17 6.31
C GLU A 470 20.77 4.17 5.60
N SER A 471 19.77 4.67 6.33
CA SER A 471 18.88 5.74 5.85
C SER A 471 18.94 6.91 6.82
N SER A 472 19.33 8.08 6.32
CA SER A 472 19.37 9.34 7.09
C SER A 472 18.11 10.17 6.94
N THR A 473 17.50 10.14 5.75
CA THR A 473 16.40 11.01 5.39
C THR A 473 15.36 10.26 4.57
N VAL A 474 14.19 10.87 4.43
CA VAL A 474 13.14 10.51 3.47
C VAL A 474 12.67 11.78 2.76
N CYS A 475 12.18 11.67 1.53
CA CYS A 475 11.69 12.82 0.78
C CYS A 475 10.23 12.65 0.34
N VAL A 476 9.52 13.77 0.18
CA VAL A 476 8.23 13.82 -0.50
C VAL A 476 8.28 14.88 -1.58
N ASP A 477 8.09 14.46 -2.82
CA ASP A 477 8.10 15.33 -4.00
C ASP A 477 6.67 15.68 -4.39
N TYR A 478 6.34 16.98 -4.38
CA TYR A 478 5.00 17.44 -4.75
C TYR A 478 4.99 17.90 -6.20
N HIS A 479 4.19 17.25 -7.04
CA HIS A 479 4.06 17.61 -8.45
C HIS A 479 2.68 18.21 -8.74
N HIS A 480 2.62 19.14 -9.69
CA HIS A 480 1.34 19.63 -10.19
C HIS A 480 0.76 18.64 -11.22
N ALA A 481 -0.44 18.10 -10.95
CA ALA A 481 -0.99 16.96 -11.71
C ALA A 481 -1.06 17.21 -13.23
N LYS A 482 -1.50 18.40 -13.66
CA LYS A 482 -1.70 18.70 -15.09
C LYS A 482 -0.45 19.15 -15.85
N SER A 483 0.47 19.83 -15.18
CA SER A 483 1.68 20.33 -15.84
C SER A 483 2.89 19.45 -15.58
N SER A 484 2.77 18.43 -14.73
CA SER A 484 3.85 17.52 -14.31
C SER A 484 5.08 18.23 -13.71
N THR A 485 4.96 19.51 -13.38
CA THR A 485 6.04 20.33 -12.84
C THR A 485 6.19 20.07 -11.35
N LEU A 486 7.44 19.88 -10.89
CA LEU A 486 7.79 19.87 -9.48
C LEU A 486 7.38 21.20 -8.82
N ILE A 487 6.64 21.11 -7.72
CA ILE A 487 6.24 22.25 -6.88
C ILE A 487 7.30 22.47 -5.80
N SER A 488 7.68 21.40 -5.10
CA SER A 488 8.70 21.41 -4.03
C SER A 488 9.00 19.98 -3.59
N SER A 489 10.26 19.72 -3.24
CA SER A 489 10.72 18.52 -2.57
C SER A 489 10.91 18.81 -1.08
N LEU A 490 10.27 18.02 -0.22
CA LEU A 490 10.39 18.15 1.23
C LEU A 490 11.17 16.97 1.80
N GLU A 491 12.41 17.23 2.22
CA GLU A 491 13.29 16.26 2.85
C GLU A 491 13.12 16.29 4.39
N TYR A 492 13.05 15.11 5.00
CA TYR A 492 12.84 14.95 6.44
C TYR A 492 13.86 13.97 7.03
N PRO A 493 14.36 14.20 8.25
CA PRO A 493 15.21 13.23 8.91
C PRO A 493 14.45 11.94 9.21
N TYR A 494 15.13 10.81 9.00
CA TYR A 494 14.61 9.48 9.32
C TYR A 494 15.02 9.08 10.73
N HIS A 495 14.03 8.81 11.59
CA HIS A 495 14.27 8.39 12.97
C HIS A 495 13.47 7.13 13.29
N VAL A 496 14.17 6.00 13.47
CA VAL A 496 13.54 4.70 13.79
C VAL A 496 12.61 4.78 15.00
N LYS A 497 12.99 5.54 16.04
CA LYS A 497 12.14 5.75 17.24
C LYS A 497 10.79 6.38 16.90
N GLU A 498 10.78 7.35 15.99
CA GLU A 498 9.56 8.03 15.56
C GLU A 498 8.66 7.08 14.77
N VAL A 499 9.23 6.35 13.81
CA VAL A 499 8.47 5.40 12.98
C VAL A 499 7.87 4.28 13.84
N ASN A 500 8.64 3.74 14.78
CA ASN A 500 8.14 2.70 15.68
C ASN A 500 7.02 3.23 16.60
N ALA A 501 7.10 4.48 17.06
CA ALA A 501 6.04 5.09 17.84
C ALA A 501 4.75 5.28 17.01
N ALA A 502 4.88 5.73 15.75
CA ALA A 502 3.76 5.85 14.82
C ALA A 502 3.15 4.47 14.50
N LEU A 503 3.98 3.45 14.29
CA LEU A 503 3.54 2.08 14.04
C LEU A 503 2.74 1.53 15.22
N LYS A 504 3.22 1.76 16.44
CA LYS A 504 2.53 1.38 17.67
C LYS A 504 1.19 2.10 17.81
N ASP A 505 1.13 3.40 17.54
CA ASP A 505 -0.13 4.14 17.61
C ASP A 505 -1.15 3.65 16.56
N ALA A 506 -0.70 3.33 15.35
CA ALA A 506 -1.55 2.72 14.31
C ALA A 506 -2.00 1.30 14.72
N ALA A 507 -1.10 0.48 15.26
CA ALA A 507 -1.40 -0.87 15.73
C ALA A 507 -2.45 -0.86 16.85
N MET A 508 -2.36 0.09 17.80
CA MET A 508 -3.34 0.25 18.87
C MET A 508 -4.72 0.70 18.36
N PHE A 509 -4.77 1.44 17.25
CA PHE A 509 -6.04 1.72 16.56
C PHE A 509 -6.60 0.43 15.93
N TRP A 510 -5.79 -0.29 15.14
CA TRP A 510 -6.25 -1.46 14.38
C TRP A 510 -6.62 -2.66 15.25
N SER A 511 -5.96 -2.85 16.39
CA SER A 511 -6.32 -3.85 17.41
C SER A 511 -7.53 -3.44 18.28
N GLY A 512 -8.02 -2.21 18.15
CA GLY A 512 -9.12 -1.70 18.96
C GLY A 512 -8.75 -1.37 20.41
N LYS A 513 -7.46 -1.40 20.77
CA LYS A 513 -6.98 -1.06 22.12
C LYS A 513 -7.01 0.45 22.42
N ARG A 514 -7.09 1.29 21.39
CA ARG A 514 -7.25 2.75 21.51
C ARG A 514 -8.50 3.21 20.75
N GLN A 515 -9.20 4.16 21.37
CA GLN A 515 -10.33 4.84 20.73
C GLN A 515 -9.87 5.75 19.58
N PRO A 516 -10.57 5.78 18.43
CA PRO A 516 -10.29 6.67 17.30
C PRO A 516 -10.40 8.15 17.68
N ARG A 517 -9.53 8.99 17.12
CA ARG A 517 -9.50 10.44 17.34
C ARG A 517 -10.24 11.22 16.25
N GLY A 518 -10.93 12.28 16.65
CA GLY A 518 -11.53 13.24 15.72
C GLY A 518 -10.47 14.10 15.01
N THR A 519 -10.87 14.73 13.91
CA THR A 519 -10.05 15.78 13.28
C THR A 519 -10.21 17.10 14.03
N ASP A 520 -9.12 17.86 14.15
CA ASP A 520 -9.13 19.22 14.71
C ASP A 520 -9.54 20.29 13.68
N SER A 521 -9.79 19.90 12.43
CA SER A 521 -10.11 20.79 11.32
C SER A 521 -11.50 20.53 10.76
N GLU A 522 -12.42 21.49 10.92
CA GLU A 522 -13.79 21.43 10.38
C GLU A 522 -13.84 21.30 8.86
N PHE A 523 -12.85 21.85 8.14
CA PHE A 523 -12.75 21.71 6.68
C PHE A 523 -12.79 20.24 6.24
N LYS A 524 -12.18 19.34 7.00
CA LYS A 524 -12.14 17.90 6.67
C LYS A 524 -13.51 17.22 6.80
N CYS A 525 -14.45 17.86 7.51
CA CYS A 525 -15.80 17.35 7.71
C CYS A 525 -16.76 17.73 6.58
N GLN A 526 -16.41 18.69 5.71
CA GLN A 526 -17.33 19.23 4.69
C GLN A 526 -17.89 18.15 3.76
N ASN A 527 -17.03 17.20 3.35
CA ASN A 527 -17.38 16.09 2.46
C ASN A 527 -17.37 14.73 3.18
N CYS A 528 -17.59 14.72 4.49
CA CYS A 528 -17.61 13.49 5.28
C CYS A 528 -19.03 12.91 5.33
N ASP A 529 -19.20 11.66 4.87
CA ASP A 529 -20.48 10.93 4.90
C ASP A 529 -21.11 10.87 6.30
N TYR A 530 -20.29 10.92 7.34
CA TYR A 530 -20.71 10.79 8.73
C TYR A 530 -21.02 12.14 9.39
N ARG A 531 -20.85 13.28 8.70
CA ARG A 531 -20.93 14.63 9.27
C ARG A 531 -22.23 14.88 10.04
N SER A 532 -23.37 14.48 9.49
CA SER A 532 -24.70 14.73 10.06
C SER A 532 -24.94 14.04 11.41
N ARG A 533 -24.20 12.97 11.72
CA ARG A 533 -24.34 12.20 12.97
C ARG A 533 -23.03 12.06 13.75
N CYS A 534 -21.95 12.71 13.32
CA CYS A 534 -20.64 12.61 13.96
C CYS A 534 -20.64 13.28 15.34
N PRO A 535 -20.13 12.62 16.40
CA PRO A 535 -20.14 13.16 17.76
C PRO A 535 -19.16 14.32 17.97
N VAL A 536 -18.27 14.62 17.03
CA VAL A 536 -17.37 15.79 17.12
C VAL A 536 -18.15 17.09 16.88
N LEU A 537 -19.04 17.10 15.89
CA LEU A 537 -19.81 18.29 15.50
C LEU A 537 -21.17 18.37 16.19
N ASN A 538 -21.78 17.22 16.51
CA ASN A 538 -23.15 17.13 17.00
C ASN A 538 -23.19 16.82 18.50
N ARG A 539 -22.20 17.26 19.29
CA ARG A 539 -22.22 17.04 20.75
C ARG A 539 -23.51 17.60 21.33
N GLN A 540 -24.16 16.83 22.20
CA GLN A 540 -25.22 17.39 23.02
C GLN A 540 -24.62 18.56 23.82
N SER A 541 -25.16 19.75 23.60
CA SER A 541 -24.94 20.90 24.48
C SER A 541 -25.16 20.45 25.93
N GLN A 542 -24.21 20.68 26.83
CA GLN A 542 -24.42 20.47 28.27
C GLN A 542 -25.52 21.38 28.83
N GLN A 543 -25.89 22.42 28.09
CA GLN A 543 -27.05 23.25 28.38
C GLN A 543 -28.27 22.65 27.68
N SER A 544 -29.31 22.34 28.45
CA SER A 544 -30.61 21.99 27.87
C SER A 544 -31.06 23.12 26.93
N ILE A 545 -31.81 22.80 25.88
CA ILE A 545 -32.44 23.80 25.01
C ILE A 545 -33.22 24.82 25.83
N GLY A 546 -33.82 24.38 26.95
CA GLY A 546 -34.48 25.26 27.92
C GLY A 546 -33.54 26.31 28.54
N ALA A 547 -32.27 25.98 28.81
CA ALA A 547 -31.30 26.92 29.38
C ALA A 547 -30.83 27.97 28.35
N LEU A 548 -30.69 27.59 27.07
CA LEU A 548 -30.36 28.53 25.98
C LEU A 548 -31.52 29.50 25.70
N ILE A 549 -32.75 28.97 25.64
CA ILE A 549 -33.96 29.80 25.48
C ILE A 549 -34.14 30.76 26.68
N TYR A 550 -33.87 30.30 27.90
CA TYR A 550 -33.95 31.17 29.08
C TYR A 550 -32.89 32.26 29.10
N HIS A 551 -31.70 31.99 28.57
CA HIS A 551 -30.62 32.98 28.53
C HIS A 551 -30.94 34.11 27.52
N ASP A 552 -31.47 33.78 26.34
CA ASP A 552 -31.84 34.76 25.31
C ASP A 552 -33.11 35.56 25.64
N LEU A 553 -34.01 35.03 26.48
CA LEU A 553 -35.22 35.73 26.91
C LEU A 553 -34.99 36.66 28.12
N LEU A 554 -33.84 36.55 28.79
CA LEU A 554 -33.50 37.33 29.99
C LEU A 554 -32.36 38.34 29.77
N SER A 555 -31.64 38.26 28.63
CA SER A 555 -30.84 39.35 28.06
C SER A 555 -31.69 40.30 27.23
#